data_AF-A0A1W9TL03-F1
#
_entry.id   AF-A0A1W9TL03-F1
#
_cell.length_a   1.000
_cell.length_b   1.000
_cell.length_c   1.000
_cell.angle_alpha   90.00
_cell.angle_beta   90.00
_cell.angle_gamma   90.00
#
_symmetry.space_group_name_H-M   'P 1'
#
loop_
_entity.id
_entity.type
_entity.pdbx_description
1 polymer ?
#
loop_
_entity_poly.entity_id
_entity_poly.type
_entity_poly.pdbx_seq_one_letter_code
_entity_poly.pdbx_strand_id
1 'polypeptide(L)' 'MEPMADTYVKNFHSVVVKIKDGTTITGKLNIGDFPRVSDYFKNSPDKYFVLSDAEHRGSSRFQSSK' A
#
# COMPACT_ATOMS: atom_id res chain seq x y z
N MET A 1 28.14 -3.65 15.75
CA MET A 1 26.96 -3.32 14.93
C MET A 1 27.03 -4.25 13.74
N GLU A 2 26.24 -5.32 13.75
CA GLU A 2 26.12 -6.19 12.58
C GLU A 2 25.72 -5.30 11.39
N PRO A 3 26.40 -5.36 10.24
CA PRO A 3 25.92 -4.66 9.07
C PRO A 3 24.61 -5.34 8.70
N MET A 4 23.48 -4.69 8.98
CA MET A 4 22.23 -5.01 8.32
C MET A 4 22.51 -4.79 6.83
N ALA A 5 22.88 -5.88 6.13
CA ALA A 5 22.72 -5.96 4.70
C ALA A 5 21.21 -6.05 4.45
N ASP A 6 20.52 -4.93 4.73
CA ASP A 6 19.15 -4.70 4.34
C ASP A 6 19.17 -4.65 2.82
N THR A 7 19.03 -5.83 2.23
CA THR A 7 18.90 -6.01 0.80
C THR A 7 17.49 -5.57 0.48
N TYR A 8 17.24 -4.26 0.55
CA TYR A 8 15.94 -3.68 0.27
C TYR A 8 15.62 -3.92 -1.21
N VAL A 9 14.79 -4.93 -1.46
CA VAL A 9 14.38 -5.29 -2.82
C VAL A 9 13.27 -4.34 -3.26
N LYS A 10 13.51 -3.65 -4.39
CA LYS A 10 12.56 -2.74 -5.01
C LYS A 10 11.71 -3.49 -6.03
N ASN A 11 10.53 -3.91 -5.61
CA ASN A 11 9.55 -4.58 -6.47
C ASN A 11 8.18 -3.91 -6.33
N PHE A 12 8.00 -2.80 -7.05
CA PHE A 12 6.80 -1.98 -6.94
C PHE A 12 5.70 -2.43 -7.90
N HIS A 13 4.50 -2.64 -7.35
CA HIS A 13 3.29 -2.93 -8.10
C HIS A 13 2.24 -1.84 -7.88
N SER A 14 1.61 -1.38 -8.96
CA SER A 14 0.45 -0.49 -8.87
C SER A 14 -0.74 -1.22 -8.24
N VAL A 15 -1.36 -0.60 -7.25
CA VAL A 15 -2.52 -1.14 -6.53
C VAL A 15 -3.61 -0.10 -6.38
N VAL A 16 -4.84 -0.59 -6.21
CA VAL A 16 -6.03 0.22 -5.89
C VAL A 16 -6.59 -0.30 -4.58
N VAL A 17 -6.67 0.55 -3.56
CA VAL A 17 -7.22 0.24 -2.26
C VAL A 17 -8.59 0.87 -2.14
N LYS A 18 -9.62 0.05 -1.97
CA LYS A 18 -10.98 0.49 -1.69
C LYS A 18 -11.24 0.39 -0.19
N ILE A 19 -11.46 1.53 0.45
CA ILE A 19 -11.77 1.61 1.87
C ILE A 19 -13.28 1.38 2.05
N LYS A 20 -13.66 0.85 3.22
CA LYS A 20 -15.07 0.55 3.57
C LYS A 20 -15.99 1.78 3.47
N ASP A 21 -15.44 2.98 3.66
CA ASP A 21 -16.17 4.25 3.54
C ASP A 21 -16.41 4.70 2.09
N GLY A 22 -15.92 3.94 1.11
CA GLY A 22 -16.03 4.25 -0.32
C GLY A 22 -14.84 5.03 -0.89
N THR A 23 -13.90 5.47 -0.05
CA THR A 23 -12.67 6.13 -0.50
C THR A 23 -11.84 5.15 -1.33
N THR A 24 -11.30 5.62 -2.45
CA THR A 24 -10.33 4.86 -3.25
C THR A 24 -8.98 5.54 -3.21
N ILE A 25 -7.94 4.77 -2.90
CA ILE A 25 -6.54 5.22 -2.91
C ILE A 25 -5.81 4.43 -3.98
N THR A 26 -5.13 5.11 -4.89
CA THR A 26 -4.23 4.50 -5.87
C THR A 26 -2.80 4.76 -5.48
N GLY A 27 -1.90 3.79 -5.68
CA GLY A 27 -0.48 3.99 -5.37
C GLY A 27 0.36 2.78 -5.76
N LYS A 28 1.63 2.78 -5.37
CA LYS A 28 2.57 1.68 -5.61
C LYS A 28 2.94 1.00 -4.30
N LEU A 29 2.75 -0.31 -4.23
CA LEU A 29 3.15 -1.13 -3.10
C LEU A 29 4.46 -1.85 -3.44
N ASN A 30 5.48 -1.76 -2.57
CA ASN A 30 6.65 -2.63 -2.68
C ASN A 30 6.31 -4.00 -2.09
N ILE A 31 6.45 -5.05 -2.89
CA ILE A 31 6.20 -6.43 -2.46
C ILE A 31 7.49 -7.24 -2.29
N GLY A 32 8.66 -6.62 -2.25
CA GLY A 32 9.94 -7.31 -2.04
C GLY A 32 10.14 -8.50 -2.98
N ASP A 33 10.54 -9.65 -2.44
CA ASP A 33 10.77 -10.88 -3.21
C ASP A 33 9.51 -11.68 -3.55
N PHE A 34 8.32 -11.17 -3.21
CA PHE A 34 7.08 -11.88 -3.51
C PHE A 34 6.74 -11.78 -5.01
N PRO A 35 6.31 -12.88 -5.64
CA PRO A 35 5.98 -12.88 -7.07
C PRO A 35 4.62 -12.20 -7.36
N ARG A 36 3.75 -12.07 -6.35
CA ARG A 36 2.40 -11.47 -6.49
C ARG A 36 2.01 -10.71 -5.23
N VAL A 37 1.20 -9.67 -5.41
CA VAL A 37 0.61 -8.88 -4.32
C VAL A 37 -0.21 -9.76 -3.35
N SER A 38 -0.93 -10.76 -3.85
CA SER A 38 -1.67 -11.70 -2.99
C SER A 38 -0.77 -12.52 -2.07
N ASP A 39 0.43 -12.86 -2.53
CA ASP A 39 1.36 -13.70 -1.79
C ASP A 39 2.04 -12.87 -0.71
N TYR A 40 2.32 -11.59 -1.00
CA TYR A 40 2.72 -10.60 0.00
C TYR A 40 1.69 -10.49 1.13
N PHE A 41 0.40 -10.26 0.85
CA PHE A 41 -0.59 -10.10 1.92
C PHE A 41 -0.89 -11.36 2.73
N LYS A 42 -0.66 -12.55 2.18
CA LYS A 42 -0.86 -13.82 2.90
C LYS A 42 0.29 -14.15 3.84
N ASN A 43 1.51 -13.76 3.49
CA ASN A 43 2.73 -14.24 4.15
C ASN A 43 3.57 -13.12 4.77
N SER A 44 3.26 -11.85 4.49
CA SER A 44 3.98 -10.73 5.08
C SER A 44 3.79 -10.75 6.60
N PRO A 45 4.87 -10.64 7.39
CA PRO A 45 4.78 -10.50 8.85
C PRO A 45 4.21 -9.14 9.27
N ASP A 46 4.19 -8.16 8.37
CA ASP A 46 3.79 -6.79 8.65
C ASP A 46 2.27 -6.65 8.72
N LYS A 47 1.79 -5.94 9.75
CA LYS A 47 0.36 -5.61 9.93
C LYS A 47 -0.11 -4.44 9.07
N TYR A 48 0.83 -3.69 8.52
CA TYR A 48 0.58 -2.46 7.77
C TYR A 48 1.40 -2.50 6.47
N PHE A 49 0.94 -1.76 5.47
CA PHE A 49 1.66 -1.58 4.22
C PHE A 49 1.75 -0.10 3.88
N VAL A 50 2.78 0.27 3.13
CA VAL A 50 3.04 1.65 2.71
C VAL A 50 2.85 1.74 1.20
N LEU A 51 2.11 2.74 0.75
CA LEU A 51 1.98 3.08 -0.66
C LEU A 51 2.88 4.28 -0.99
N SER A 52 3.73 4.12 -1.99
CA SER A 52 4.43 5.24 -2.64
C SER A 52 3.52 5.89 -3.69
N ASP A 53 3.73 7.18 -3.96
CA ASP A 53 2.98 7.95 -4.97
C ASP A 53 1.45 7.84 -4.78
N ALA A 54 0.98 7.90 -3.53
CA ALA A 54 -0.43 7.68 -3.22
C ALA A 54 -1.31 8.87 -3.65
N GLU A 55 -2.34 8.61 -4.43
CA GLU A 55 -3.38 9.57 -4.81
C GLU A 55 -4.74 9.15 -4.23
N HIS A 56 -5.49 10.12 -3.73
CA HIS A 56 -6.86 9.91 -3.23
C HIS A 56 -7.87 10.27 -4.32
N ARG A 57 -8.77 9.33 -4.65
CA ARG A 57 -9.91 9.56 -5.55
C ARG A 57 -11.19 9.06 -4.89
N GLY A 58 -12.08 9.96 -4.50
CA GLY A 58 -13.35 9.59 -3.85
C GLY A 58 -13.76 10.56 -2.75
N SER A 59 -15.07 10.66 -2.53
CA SER A 59 -15.73 11.80 -1.91
C SER A 59 -15.32 12.07 -0.46
N SER A 60 -14.74 13.27 -0.26
CA SER A 60 -14.92 14.04 0.97
C SER A 60 -16.40 13.97 1.38
N ARG A 61 -16.69 13.27 2.47
CA ARG A 61 -18.01 13.29 3.12
C ARG A 61 -18.14 14.47 4.09
N PHE A 62 -17.32 15.51 3.94
CA PHE A 62 -17.61 16.84 4.46
C PHE A 62 -18.38 17.63 3.41
N GLN A 63 -19.64 17.24 3.17
CA GLN A 63 -20.63 18.27 2.83
C GLN A 63 -21.00 18.93 4.15
N SER A 64 -20.43 20.11 4.41
CA SER A 64 -20.98 20.97 5.45
C SER A 64 -22.37 21.38 5.00
N SER A 65 -23.39 20.81 5.62
CA SER A 65 -24.71 21.43 5.64
C SER A 65 -24.61 22.72 6.45
N LYS A 66 -24.55 23.86 5.75
CA LYS A 66 -25.01 25.17 6.24
C LYS A 66 -25.70 25.89 5.12
#